data_AF-A0A6L9LWS2-F1
#
_entry.id   AF-A0A6L9LWS2-F1
#
_cell.length_a   1.000
_cell.length_b   1.000
_cell.length_c   1.000
_cell.angle_alpha   90.00
_cell.angle_beta   90.00
_cell.angle_gamma   90.00
#
_symmetry.space_group_name_H-M   'P 1'
#
loop_
_entity.id
_entity.type
_entity.pdbx_description
1 polymer ?
#
loop_
_entity_poly.entity_id
_entity_poly.type
_entity_poly.pdbx_seq_one_letter_code
_entity_poly.pdbx_strand_id
1 'polypeptide(L)'
;MQKTVFEFPHSIDELGVDDTLFAQAYAETAAPHRALLKTCIARLYDWYGGGSRRGGRVERSWRGGFDSLHAFQPVDFCVVLCDAAMESPARLLAAVVPALTSGIANVLVVRHGDGVWPSSLLTALELAGHDQVVDMSSDQISALLDELATGSASGLIIDMTASETDLVRLHPLPSRISVFSPVFEKNIAIWMDTDTPIDLDALAFAQPDVSCVVAGAEGFFPSEKFTYIGNDFNTFLAAIEDVVFVPQPLVNDVLMRSRIVLGPGHEGCWMWPDLRPEQFHIHRTAWTIGA
;
A
#
# COMPACT_ATOMS: atom_id res chain seq x y z
N MET A 1 -31.22 -13.96 0.58
CA MET A 1 -30.16 -14.88 0.15
C MET A 1 -29.02 -14.70 1.15
N GLN A 2 -28.71 -15.68 1.98
CA GLN A 2 -27.53 -15.61 2.86
C GLN A 2 -26.31 -15.44 1.95
N LYS A 3 -25.54 -14.37 2.15
CA LYS A 3 -24.26 -14.20 1.46
C LYS A 3 -23.37 -15.33 1.97
N THR A 4 -23.05 -16.30 1.13
CA THR A 4 -22.02 -17.28 1.46
C THR A 4 -20.76 -16.50 1.78
N VAL A 5 -20.20 -16.72 2.96
CA VAL A 5 -18.94 -16.09 3.37
C VAL A 5 -17.86 -16.67 2.46
N PHE A 6 -17.07 -15.80 1.83
CA PHE A 6 -15.90 -16.23 1.07
C PHE A 6 -14.84 -16.73 2.05
N GLU A 7 -14.18 -17.81 1.68
CA GLU A 7 -12.98 -18.32 2.34
C GLU A 7 -11.96 -18.58 1.23
N PHE A 8 -10.69 -18.34 1.54
CA PHE A 8 -9.61 -18.72 0.62
C PHE A 8 -9.47 -20.25 0.52
N PRO A 9 -8.83 -20.76 -0.55
CA PRO A 9 -8.62 -22.20 -0.71
C PRO A 9 -7.82 -22.77 0.47
N HIS A 10 -8.24 -23.94 0.99
CA HIS A 10 -7.59 -24.57 2.14
C HIS A 10 -6.11 -24.93 1.91
N SER A 11 -5.68 -25.06 0.65
CA SER A 11 -4.26 -25.28 0.31
C SER A 11 -3.35 -24.12 0.71
N ILE A 12 -3.90 -22.93 0.98
CA ILE A 12 -3.14 -21.76 1.45
C ILE A 12 -2.65 -21.96 2.89
N ASP A 13 -3.39 -22.69 3.72
CA ASP A 13 -3.05 -22.87 5.15
C ASP A 13 -1.70 -23.58 5.33
N GLU A 14 -1.30 -24.41 4.37
CA GLU A 14 -0.01 -25.13 4.36
C GLU A 14 1.18 -24.24 3.96
N LEU A 15 0.92 -23.03 3.46
CA LEU A 15 1.91 -22.06 2.96
C LEU A 15 2.15 -20.89 3.91
N GLY A 16 1.50 -20.94 5.09
CA GLY A 16 1.62 -19.93 6.13
C GLY A 16 3.05 -19.71 6.62
N VAL A 17 3.42 -18.45 6.80
CA VAL A 17 4.64 -18.07 7.51
C VAL A 17 4.49 -18.43 9.00
N ASP A 18 5.50 -19.10 9.56
CA ASP A 18 5.48 -19.57 10.96
C ASP A 18 5.46 -18.40 11.97
N ASP A 19 4.57 -18.46 12.97
CA ASP A 19 4.45 -17.48 14.07
C ASP A 19 5.79 -17.19 14.78
N THR A 20 6.69 -18.17 14.85
CA THR A 20 8.01 -18.00 15.45
C THR A 20 8.88 -17.01 14.67
N LEU A 21 8.71 -16.92 13.34
CA LEU A 21 9.39 -15.93 12.50
C LEU A 21 8.87 -14.52 12.77
N PHE A 22 7.57 -14.35 12.97
CA PHE A 22 6.99 -13.07 13.38
C PHE A 22 7.54 -12.62 14.75
N ALA A 23 7.54 -13.52 15.73
CA ALA A 23 8.07 -13.23 17.06
C ALA A 23 9.56 -12.87 17.03
N GLN A 24 10.36 -13.59 16.24
CA GLN A 24 11.78 -13.30 16.05
C GLN A 24 11.98 -11.92 15.38
N ALA A 25 11.29 -11.68 14.27
CA ALA A 25 11.38 -10.41 13.53
C ALA A 25 11.02 -9.21 14.42
N TYR A 26 9.97 -9.34 15.22
CA TYR A 26 9.57 -8.32 16.19
C TYR A 26 10.67 -8.04 17.22
N ALA A 27 11.28 -9.10 17.77
CA ALA A 27 12.34 -9.00 18.78
C ALA A 27 13.61 -8.33 18.22
N GLU A 28 13.99 -8.65 16.99
CA GLU A 28 15.16 -8.10 16.29
C GLU A 28 14.97 -6.63 15.87
N THR A 29 13.74 -6.22 15.59
CA THR A 29 13.46 -4.85 15.14
C THR A 29 13.60 -3.86 16.30
N ALA A 30 14.48 -2.87 16.14
CA ALA A 30 14.75 -1.86 17.16
C ALA A 30 13.48 -1.09 17.60
N ALA A 31 13.44 -0.67 18.87
CA ALA A 31 12.26 0.02 19.42
C ALA A 31 11.87 1.31 18.66
N PRO A 32 12.80 2.17 18.21
CA PRO A 32 12.45 3.34 17.39
C PRO A 32 11.79 2.95 16.06
N HIS A 33 12.28 1.90 15.40
CA HIS A 33 11.71 1.39 14.15
C HIS A 33 10.29 0.85 14.36
N ARG A 34 10.03 0.10 15.43
CA ARG A 34 8.67 -0.34 15.77
C ARG A 34 7.74 0.85 16.03
N ALA A 35 8.23 1.92 16.64
CA ALA A 35 7.44 3.15 16.86
C ALA A 35 7.12 3.88 15.54
N LEU A 36 8.07 3.93 14.59
CA LEU A 36 7.83 4.46 13.25
C LEU A 36 6.73 3.67 12.53
N LEU A 37 6.79 2.33 12.55
CA LEU A 37 5.77 1.48 11.93
C LEU A 37 4.38 1.66 12.57
N LYS A 38 4.30 1.73 13.90
CA LYS A 38 3.04 2.04 14.61
C LYS A 38 2.47 3.41 14.21
N THR A 39 3.33 4.40 14.02
CA THR A 39 2.94 5.74 13.58
C THR A 39 2.41 5.71 12.14
N CYS A 40 3.07 4.95 11.25
CA CYS A 40 2.60 4.72 9.89
C CYS A 40 1.21 4.08 9.88
N ILE A 41 1.03 3.00 10.64
CA ILE A 41 -0.26 2.32 10.80
C ILE A 41 -1.32 3.31 11.29
N ALA A 42 -1.09 4.03 12.38
CA ALA A 42 -2.06 4.99 12.93
C ALA A 42 -2.49 6.04 11.90
N ARG A 43 -1.54 6.60 11.14
CA ARG A 43 -1.85 7.59 10.10
C ARG A 43 -2.60 6.99 8.90
N LEU A 44 -2.28 5.76 8.52
CA LEU A 44 -3.05 5.03 7.50
C LEU A 44 -4.48 4.77 7.98
N TYR A 45 -4.68 4.45 9.26
CA TYR A 45 -6.01 4.36 9.88
C TYR A 45 -6.74 5.71 9.86
N ASP A 46 -6.06 6.83 10.14
CA ASP A 46 -6.70 8.16 10.07
C ASP A 46 -7.09 8.53 8.64
N TRP A 47 -6.21 8.25 7.67
CA TRP A 47 -6.42 8.57 6.25
C TRP A 47 -7.50 7.70 5.59
N TYR A 48 -7.45 6.38 5.80
CA TYR A 48 -8.35 5.41 5.16
C TYR A 48 -9.55 5.03 6.05
N GLY A 49 -9.36 4.93 7.37
CA GLY A 49 -10.34 4.43 8.33
C GLY A 49 -11.36 5.46 8.81
N GLY A 50 -11.08 6.76 8.70
CA GLY A 50 -11.98 7.85 9.13
C GLY A 50 -13.34 7.87 8.43
N GLY A 51 -13.51 7.08 7.37
CA GLY A 51 -14.73 6.96 6.60
C GLY A 51 -15.34 5.56 6.54
N SER A 52 -15.06 4.66 7.50
CA SER A 52 -15.47 3.23 7.63
C SER A 52 -16.94 2.91 7.28
N ARG A 53 -17.37 3.18 6.06
CA ARG A 53 -18.67 2.80 5.52
C ARG A 53 -18.47 1.39 5.00
N ARG A 54 -18.77 0.40 5.85
CA ARG A 54 -18.83 -1.04 5.53
C ARG A 54 -19.86 -1.41 4.46
N GLY A 55 -20.34 -0.43 3.71
CA GLY A 55 -21.39 -0.49 2.74
C GLY A 55 -22.43 0.60 2.95
N GLY A 56 -23.22 0.83 1.92
CA GLY A 56 -24.24 1.86 1.95
C GLY A 56 -25.07 1.88 0.69
N ARG A 57 -26.11 2.70 0.75
CA ARG A 57 -27.08 2.87 -0.32
C ARG A 57 -27.43 4.35 -0.43
N VAL A 58 -27.29 4.91 -1.62
CA VAL A 58 -27.54 6.32 -1.92
C VAL A 58 -28.58 6.39 -3.03
N GLU A 59 -29.73 6.96 -2.72
CA GLU A 59 -30.76 7.29 -3.70
C GLU A 59 -30.65 8.77 -4.06
N ARG A 60 -30.82 9.09 -5.34
CA ARG A 60 -30.88 10.48 -5.82
C ARG A 60 -31.93 10.61 -6.90
N SER A 61 -32.79 11.62 -6.76
CA SER A 61 -33.66 12.09 -7.84
C SER A 61 -32.98 13.22 -8.59
N TRP A 62 -32.94 13.11 -9.91
CA TRP A 62 -32.23 14.05 -10.78
C TRP A 62 -33.20 14.98 -11.49
N ARG A 63 -32.76 16.21 -11.74
CA ARG A 63 -33.54 17.22 -12.49
C ARG A 63 -33.94 16.76 -13.90
N GLY A 64 -33.25 15.75 -14.44
CA GLY A 64 -33.56 15.13 -15.73
C GLY A 64 -34.72 14.14 -15.71
N GLY A 65 -35.46 14.00 -14.60
CA GLY A 65 -36.65 13.15 -14.53
C GLY A 65 -36.35 11.65 -14.36
N PHE A 66 -35.19 11.30 -13.80
CA PHE A 66 -34.83 9.93 -13.46
C PHE A 66 -34.29 9.86 -12.04
N ASP A 67 -34.34 8.66 -11.47
CA ASP A 67 -33.76 8.32 -10.18
C ASP A 67 -32.53 7.44 -10.37
N SER A 68 -31.54 7.58 -9.49
CA SER A 68 -30.42 6.67 -9.39
C SER A 68 -30.35 6.04 -8.02
N LEU A 69 -30.12 4.74 -7.98
CA LEU A 69 -29.76 3.99 -6.79
C LEU A 69 -28.30 3.55 -6.93
N HIS A 70 -27.46 3.97 -5.99
CA HIS A 70 -26.08 3.51 -5.87
C HIS A 70 -25.90 2.71 -4.58
N ALA A 71 -25.49 1.46 -4.70
CA ALA A 71 -25.17 0.58 -3.59
C ALA A 71 -23.69 0.21 -3.63
N PHE A 72 -23.05 0.18 -2.47
CA PHE A 72 -21.65 -0.23 -2.33
C PHE A 72 -21.47 -1.06 -1.06
N GLN A 73 -20.50 -1.97 -1.06
CA GLN A 73 -20.12 -2.81 0.07
C GLN A 73 -18.67 -3.28 -0.13
N PRO A 74 -17.94 -3.66 0.92
CA PRO A 74 -16.60 -4.21 0.80
C PRO A 74 -16.59 -5.40 -0.15
N VAL A 75 -15.50 -5.53 -0.90
CA VAL A 75 -15.22 -6.75 -1.68
C VAL A 75 -15.07 -7.95 -0.75
N ASP A 76 -15.21 -9.16 -1.30
CA ASP A 76 -15.20 -10.39 -0.51
C ASP A 76 -13.78 -10.79 -0.06
N PHE A 77 -12.77 -10.41 -0.84
CA PHE A 77 -11.36 -10.63 -0.52
C PHE A 77 -10.43 -9.52 -1.02
N CYS A 78 -9.24 -9.43 -0.43
CA CYS A 78 -8.10 -8.69 -0.96
C CYS A 78 -6.85 -9.57 -0.95
N VAL A 79 -6.09 -9.57 -2.04
CA VAL A 79 -4.78 -10.22 -2.12
C VAL A 79 -3.73 -9.15 -2.34
N VAL A 80 -2.75 -9.06 -1.45
CA VAL A 80 -1.58 -8.18 -1.60
C VAL A 80 -0.40 -9.06 -2.02
N LEU A 81 0.03 -8.93 -3.27
CA LEU A 81 1.20 -9.65 -3.79
C LEU A 81 2.42 -8.75 -3.66
N CYS A 82 3.50 -9.25 -3.07
CA CYS A 82 4.82 -8.62 -3.12
C CYS A 82 5.86 -9.65 -3.56
N ASP A 83 7.00 -9.20 -4.08
CA ASP A 83 8.08 -10.10 -4.47
C ASP A 83 9.30 -9.94 -3.55
N ALA A 84 10.35 -10.70 -3.85
CA ALA A 84 11.62 -10.62 -3.15
C ALA A 84 12.27 -9.21 -3.19
N ALA A 85 11.93 -8.37 -4.17
CA ALA A 85 12.46 -7.01 -4.32
C ALA A 85 11.71 -5.97 -3.48
N MET A 86 10.58 -6.33 -2.87
CA MET A 86 9.90 -5.49 -1.89
C MET A 86 10.60 -5.62 -0.53
N GLU A 87 11.21 -4.51 -0.09
CA GLU A 87 11.86 -4.41 1.23
C GLU A 87 11.23 -3.34 2.13
N SER A 88 10.39 -2.46 1.58
CA SER A 88 9.81 -1.33 2.30
C SER A 88 8.63 -1.72 3.18
N PRO A 89 8.75 -1.67 4.53
CA PRO A 89 7.63 -1.96 5.41
C PRO A 89 6.54 -0.88 5.33
N ALA A 90 6.90 0.38 5.07
CA ALA A 90 5.93 1.45 4.95
C ALA A 90 5.05 1.28 3.70
N ARG A 91 5.63 0.88 2.57
CA ARG A 91 4.91 0.60 1.32
C ARG A 91 4.00 -0.62 1.43
N LEU A 92 4.46 -1.67 2.11
CA LEU A 92 3.63 -2.84 2.42
C LEU A 92 2.44 -2.45 3.31
N LEU A 93 2.67 -1.72 4.40
CA LEU A 93 1.60 -1.24 5.28
C LEU A 93 0.59 -0.38 4.52
N ALA A 94 1.05 0.50 3.63
CA ALA A 94 0.18 1.33 2.80
C ALA A 94 -0.70 0.52 1.83
N ALA A 95 -0.34 -0.73 1.50
CA ALA A 95 -1.19 -1.65 0.74
C ALA A 95 -2.15 -2.45 1.64
N VAL A 96 -1.66 -2.92 2.78
CA VAL A 96 -2.38 -3.85 3.68
C VAL A 96 -3.39 -3.12 4.58
N VAL A 97 -2.97 -2.05 5.27
CA VAL A 97 -3.83 -1.35 6.24
C VAL A 97 -5.14 -0.84 5.62
N PRO A 98 -5.14 -0.25 4.40
CA PRO A 98 -6.40 0.16 3.78
C PRO A 98 -7.37 -1.00 3.55
N ALA A 99 -6.87 -2.20 3.21
CA ALA A 99 -7.70 -3.40 3.07
C ALA A 99 -8.33 -3.80 4.41
N LEU A 100 -7.52 -3.85 5.48
CA LEU A 100 -7.97 -4.20 6.83
C LEU A 100 -9.01 -3.20 7.37
N THR A 101 -8.83 -1.91 7.10
CA THR A 101 -9.76 -0.86 7.54
C THR A 101 -11.04 -0.76 6.71
N SER A 102 -11.05 -1.33 5.50
CA SER A 102 -12.21 -1.27 4.60
C SER A 102 -13.29 -2.30 4.93
N GLY A 103 -13.12 -3.13 5.97
CA GLY A 103 -14.11 -4.13 6.37
C GLY A 103 -14.16 -5.36 5.47
N ILE A 104 -13.09 -5.61 4.71
CA ILE A 104 -12.87 -6.85 3.97
C ILE A 104 -12.53 -7.94 5.01
N ALA A 105 -13.25 -9.06 4.97
CA ALA A 105 -13.07 -10.14 5.94
C ALA A 105 -11.85 -11.02 5.64
N ASN A 106 -11.48 -11.13 4.35
CA ASN A 106 -10.42 -12.01 3.89
C ASN A 106 -9.34 -11.18 3.21
N VAL A 107 -8.24 -10.95 3.90
CA VAL A 107 -7.05 -10.26 3.35
C VAL A 107 -5.93 -11.28 3.36
N LEU A 108 -5.25 -11.47 2.25
CA LEU A 108 -4.13 -12.39 2.11
C LEU A 108 -2.91 -11.60 1.66
N VAL A 109 -1.80 -11.70 2.38
CA VAL A 109 -0.51 -11.19 1.92
C VAL A 109 0.30 -12.37 1.37
N VAL A 110 0.71 -12.26 0.12
CA VAL A 110 1.50 -13.28 -0.57
C VAL A 110 2.84 -12.69 -0.91
N ARG A 111 3.92 -13.36 -0.50
CA ARG A 111 5.25 -13.10 -1.03
C ARG A 111 5.59 -14.11 -2.12
N HIS A 112 6.09 -13.58 -3.22
CA HIS A 112 6.57 -14.32 -4.37
C HIS A 112 8.09 -14.28 -4.45
N GLY A 113 8.68 -15.42 -4.82
CA GLY A 113 10.10 -15.55 -5.08
C GLY A 113 10.89 -16.09 -3.90
N ASP A 114 12.15 -16.40 -4.18
CA ASP A 114 13.02 -17.03 -3.20
C ASP A 114 13.58 -16.00 -2.20
N GLY A 115 13.86 -16.45 -0.98
CA GLY A 115 14.55 -15.67 0.03
C GLY A 115 13.84 -15.67 1.38
N VAL A 116 14.53 -15.15 2.38
CA VAL A 116 13.95 -14.99 3.72
C VAL A 116 13.16 -13.69 3.75
N TRP A 117 12.01 -13.71 4.43
CA TRP A 117 11.28 -12.50 4.73
C TRP A 117 12.15 -11.49 5.50
N PRO A 118 12.24 -10.22 5.05
CA PRO A 118 12.89 -9.19 5.84
C PRO A 118 12.18 -9.01 7.18
N SER A 119 12.92 -8.97 8.29
CA SER A 119 12.37 -8.79 9.64
C SER A 119 11.52 -7.52 9.75
N SER A 120 11.83 -6.48 8.97
CA SER A 120 11.05 -5.24 8.91
C SER A 120 9.62 -5.46 8.37
N LEU A 121 9.45 -6.30 7.35
CA LEU A 121 8.14 -6.59 6.75
C LEU A 121 7.27 -7.44 7.68
N LEU A 122 7.83 -8.52 8.25
CA LEU A 122 7.11 -9.34 9.21
C LEU A 122 6.72 -8.54 10.46
N THR A 123 7.62 -7.70 10.97
CA THR A 123 7.31 -6.82 12.10
C THR A 123 6.19 -5.84 11.76
N ALA A 124 6.15 -5.33 10.54
CA ALA A 124 5.09 -4.43 10.10
C ALA A 124 3.73 -5.14 10.06
N LEU A 125 3.66 -6.36 9.53
CA LEU A 125 2.45 -7.18 9.47
C LEU A 125 1.98 -7.60 10.88
N GLU A 126 2.90 -8.03 11.74
CA GLU A 126 2.64 -8.32 13.17
C GLU A 126 2.04 -7.10 13.88
N LEU A 127 2.64 -5.92 13.71
CA LEU A 127 2.15 -4.68 14.31
C LEU A 127 0.80 -4.23 13.73
N ALA A 128 0.49 -4.58 12.48
CA ALA A 128 -0.81 -4.35 11.86
C ALA A 128 -1.85 -5.37 12.32
N GLY A 129 -1.46 -6.41 13.07
CA GLY A 129 -2.33 -7.48 13.55
C GLY A 129 -2.80 -8.39 12.43
N HIS A 130 -1.95 -8.66 11.43
CA HIS A 130 -2.27 -9.48 10.28
C HIS A 130 -1.39 -10.73 10.21
N ASP A 131 -2.03 -11.89 10.13
CA ASP A 131 -1.44 -13.23 10.25
C ASP A 131 -1.62 -14.10 8.99
N GLN A 132 -2.58 -13.80 8.12
CA GLN A 132 -2.79 -14.53 6.87
C GLN A 132 -1.74 -14.15 5.80
N VAL A 133 -0.51 -14.62 6.03
CA VAL A 133 0.70 -14.28 5.28
C VAL A 133 1.34 -15.57 4.78
N VAL A 134 1.61 -15.66 3.48
CA VAL A 134 2.07 -16.90 2.83
C VAL A 134 3.21 -16.66 1.83
N ASP A 135 4.02 -17.69 1.64
CA ASP A 135 4.97 -17.77 0.53
C ASP A 135 4.38 -18.62 -0.61
N MET A 136 4.41 -18.10 -1.83
CA MET A 136 3.90 -18.82 -3.00
C MET A 136 4.85 -18.74 -4.20
N SER A 137 4.96 -19.85 -4.92
CA SER A 137 5.56 -19.91 -6.25
C SER A 137 4.64 -19.30 -7.31
N SER A 138 5.18 -19.01 -8.50
CA SER A 138 4.38 -18.50 -9.62
C SER A 138 3.23 -19.45 -9.98
N ASP A 139 3.44 -20.77 -9.93
CA ASP A 139 2.40 -21.77 -10.21
C ASP A 139 1.27 -21.75 -9.17
N GLN A 140 1.62 -21.56 -7.90
CA GLN A 140 0.64 -21.44 -6.80
C GLN A 140 -0.17 -20.15 -6.92
N ILE A 141 0.47 -19.04 -7.27
CA ILE A 141 -0.20 -17.76 -7.53
C ILE A 141 -1.14 -17.91 -8.74
N SER A 142 -0.68 -18.50 -9.84
CA SER A 142 -1.50 -18.80 -11.01
C SER A 142 -2.74 -19.62 -10.64
N ALA A 143 -2.57 -20.70 -9.87
CA ALA A 143 -3.67 -21.55 -9.43
C ALA A 143 -4.67 -20.79 -8.55
N LEU A 144 -4.18 -19.95 -7.62
CA LEU A 144 -5.02 -19.08 -6.81
C LEU A 144 -5.83 -18.12 -7.69
N LEU A 145 -5.18 -17.43 -8.64
CA LEU A 145 -5.86 -16.48 -9.52
C LEU A 145 -6.94 -17.16 -10.37
N ASP A 146 -6.69 -18.37 -10.87
CA ASP A 146 -7.67 -19.15 -11.63
C ASP A 146 -8.88 -19.55 -10.76
N GLU A 147 -8.64 -19.94 -9.51
CA GLU A 147 -9.73 -20.26 -8.57
C GLU A 147 -10.58 -19.03 -8.23
N LEU A 148 -9.94 -17.89 -7.97
CA LEU A 148 -10.63 -16.60 -7.75
C LEU A 148 -11.40 -16.15 -9.01
N ALA A 149 -10.86 -16.41 -10.20
CA ALA A 149 -11.48 -16.08 -11.48
C ALA A 149 -12.71 -16.96 -11.79
N THR A 150 -12.70 -18.22 -11.38
CA THR A 150 -13.83 -19.15 -11.59
C THR A 150 -14.94 -19.03 -10.55
N GLY A 151 -14.64 -18.51 -9.35
CA GLY A 151 -15.61 -18.26 -8.29
C GLY A 151 -16.65 -17.17 -8.60
N SER A 152 -17.46 -16.79 -7.60
CA SER A 152 -18.41 -15.67 -7.69
C SER A 152 -18.03 -14.47 -6.83
N ALA A 153 -16.97 -14.59 -6.04
CA ALA A 153 -16.51 -13.57 -5.11
C ALA A 153 -15.94 -12.35 -5.83
N SER A 154 -16.25 -11.17 -5.31
CA SER A 154 -15.62 -9.90 -5.70
C SER A 154 -14.32 -9.70 -4.94
N GLY A 155 -13.34 -9.03 -5.55
CA GLY A 155 -12.04 -8.89 -4.90
C GLY A 155 -11.20 -7.75 -5.42
N LEU A 156 -10.11 -7.50 -4.70
CA LEU A 156 -9.06 -6.58 -5.10
C LEU A 156 -7.71 -7.29 -5.01
N ILE A 157 -6.94 -7.28 -6.10
CA ILE A 157 -5.54 -7.69 -6.09
C ILE A 157 -4.69 -6.43 -6.08
N ILE A 158 -3.88 -6.25 -5.05
CA ILE A 158 -2.85 -5.22 -4.98
C ILE A 158 -1.53 -5.88 -5.37
N ASP A 159 -1.10 -5.64 -6.60
CA ASP A 159 0.10 -6.22 -7.17
C ASP A 159 1.29 -5.27 -7.01
N MET A 160 2.10 -5.53 -5.99
CA MET A 160 3.32 -4.79 -5.66
C MET A 160 4.58 -5.43 -6.26
N THR A 161 4.44 -6.44 -7.11
CA THR A 161 5.58 -7.13 -7.73
C THR A 161 6.25 -6.23 -8.78
N ALA A 162 7.55 -6.42 -9.00
CA ALA A 162 8.27 -5.78 -10.08
C ALA A 162 7.65 -6.16 -11.42
N SER A 163 7.56 -5.20 -12.35
CA SER A 163 6.79 -5.37 -13.61
C SER A 163 7.28 -6.52 -14.49
N GLU A 164 8.50 -7.01 -14.29
CA GLU A 164 9.07 -8.13 -15.03
C GLU A 164 8.41 -9.47 -14.68
N THR A 165 7.70 -9.55 -13.56
CA THR A 165 7.09 -10.80 -13.09
C THR A 165 5.74 -11.09 -13.77
N ASP A 166 5.04 -10.07 -14.28
CA ASP A 166 3.78 -10.13 -15.06
C ASP A 166 2.68 -11.10 -14.55
N LEU A 167 2.75 -11.50 -13.26
CA LEU A 167 1.94 -12.59 -12.68
C LEU A 167 0.45 -12.32 -12.69
N VAL A 168 0.04 -11.05 -12.58
CA VAL A 168 -1.38 -10.68 -12.57
C VAL A 168 -1.84 -10.23 -13.96
N ARG A 169 -0.97 -9.52 -14.68
CA ARG A 169 -1.30 -8.94 -16.00
C ARG A 169 -1.64 -9.98 -17.05
N LEU A 170 -1.06 -11.18 -16.94
CA LEU A 170 -1.29 -12.28 -17.88
C LEU A 170 -2.53 -13.11 -17.55
N HIS A 171 -3.15 -12.92 -16.38
CA HIS A 171 -4.33 -13.68 -15.97
C HIS A 171 -5.65 -12.97 -16.32
N PRO A 172 -6.57 -13.62 -17.05
CA PRO A 172 -7.85 -13.04 -17.40
C PRO A 172 -8.78 -13.02 -16.17
N LEU A 173 -8.78 -11.90 -15.45
CA LEU A 173 -9.65 -11.71 -14.29
C LEU A 173 -11.03 -11.16 -14.70
N PRO A 174 -12.12 -11.66 -14.11
CA PRO A 174 -13.46 -11.14 -14.33
C PRO A 174 -13.62 -9.75 -13.72
N SER A 175 -14.52 -8.93 -14.25
CA SER A 175 -14.71 -7.51 -13.87
C SER A 175 -15.10 -7.27 -12.40
N ARG A 176 -15.48 -8.31 -11.66
CA ARG A 176 -15.74 -8.26 -10.21
C ARG A 176 -14.45 -8.27 -9.37
N ILE A 177 -13.31 -8.61 -9.98
CA ILE A 177 -11.98 -8.52 -9.38
C ILE A 177 -11.26 -7.34 -10.03
N SER A 178 -10.90 -6.36 -9.22
CA SER A 178 -10.07 -5.24 -9.66
C SER A 178 -8.61 -5.54 -9.36
N VAL A 179 -7.71 -4.96 -10.17
CA VAL A 179 -6.27 -5.01 -9.94
C VAL A 179 -5.77 -3.59 -9.72
N PHE A 180 -4.97 -3.39 -8.69
CA PHE A 180 -4.21 -2.19 -8.44
C PHE A 180 -2.73 -2.54 -8.47
N SER A 181 -2.00 -1.99 -9.44
CA SER A 181 -0.54 -2.12 -9.52
C SER A 181 0.06 -0.72 -9.44
N PRO A 182 0.63 -0.31 -8.31
CA PRO A 182 1.26 1.00 -8.21
C PRO A 182 2.50 1.04 -9.10
N VAL A 183 2.59 2.10 -9.90
CA VAL A 183 3.79 2.43 -10.68
C VAL A 183 4.42 3.63 -10.01
N PHE A 184 5.60 3.44 -9.41
CA PHE A 184 6.37 4.49 -8.76
C PHE A 184 7.85 4.27 -9.04
N GLU A 185 8.55 5.35 -9.37
CA GLU A 185 9.99 5.34 -9.45
C GLU A 185 10.59 5.08 -8.07
N LYS A 186 11.64 4.26 -8.00
CA LYS A 186 12.35 3.95 -6.75
C LYS A 186 13.32 5.07 -6.36
N ASN A 187 12.86 6.32 -6.43
CA ASN A 187 13.66 7.51 -6.18
C ASN A 187 12.86 8.55 -5.39
N ILE A 188 13.49 9.14 -4.36
CA ILE A 188 12.90 10.14 -3.48
C ILE A 188 13.74 11.41 -3.48
N ALA A 189 13.11 12.56 -3.76
CA ALA A 189 13.76 13.86 -3.63
C ALA A 189 13.59 14.40 -2.20
N ILE A 190 14.65 14.94 -1.61
CA ILE A 190 14.65 15.45 -0.23
C ILE A 190 15.24 16.85 -0.20
N TRP A 191 14.50 17.82 0.33
CA TRP A 191 15.03 19.12 0.68
C TRP A 191 15.34 19.18 2.17
N MET A 192 16.61 19.25 2.51
CA MET A 192 17.09 19.41 3.86
C MET A 192 17.01 20.88 4.29
N ASP A 193 16.35 21.10 5.41
CA ASP A 193 16.27 22.38 6.09
C ASP A 193 17.06 22.34 7.41
N THR A 194 17.61 23.47 7.84
CA THR A 194 18.42 23.53 9.07
C THR A 194 17.59 23.44 10.34
N ASP A 195 16.35 23.93 10.32
CA ASP A 195 15.53 24.08 11.53
C ASP A 195 14.69 22.82 11.78
N THR A 196 14.19 22.21 10.71
CA THR A 196 13.42 20.95 10.77
C THR A 196 13.97 19.93 9.76
N PRO A 197 15.11 19.31 10.06
CA PRO A 197 15.73 18.34 9.16
C PRO A 197 14.85 17.08 9.03
N ILE A 198 14.89 16.47 7.84
CA ILE A 198 14.28 15.17 7.59
C ILE A 198 15.14 14.08 8.24
N ASP A 199 14.51 13.15 8.94
CA ASP A 199 15.19 12.02 9.57
C ASP A 199 15.59 10.96 8.52
N LEU A 200 16.83 11.07 8.03
CA LEU A 200 17.35 10.18 6.99
C LEU A 200 17.53 8.74 7.48
N ASP A 201 17.73 8.50 8.78
CA ASP A 201 17.83 7.15 9.35
C ASP A 201 16.45 6.48 9.38
N ALA A 202 15.42 7.22 9.80
CA ALA A 202 14.03 6.76 9.75
C ALA A 202 13.60 6.44 8.31
N LEU A 203 13.95 7.32 7.35
CA LEU A 203 13.68 7.09 5.93
C LEU A 203 14.48 5.91 5.40
N ALA A 204 15.72 5.72 5.87
CA ALA A 204 16.56 4.60 5.49
C ALA A 204 15.92 3.26 5.84
N PHE A 205 15.37 3.16 7.06
CA PHE A 205 14.64 1.99 7.53
C PHE A 205 13.29 1.79 6.83
N ALA A 206 12.52 2.87 6.61
CA ALA A 206 11.17 2.77 6.07
C ALA A 206 11.13 2.51 4.56
N GLN A 207 12.15 2.95 3.83
CA GLN A 207 12.27 2.83 2.37
C GLN A 207 13.65 2.29 1.97
N PRO A 208 14.05 1.07 2.39
CA PRO A 208 15.42 0.57 2.22
C PRO A 208 15.85 0.47 0.75
N ASP A 209 14.93 0.11 -0.15
CA ASP A 209 15.18 -0.19 -1.55
C ASP A 209 14.96 0.98 -2.52
N VAL A 210 14.97 2.23 -2.04
CA VAL A 210 14.88 3.44 -2.88
C VAL A 210 16.18 4.25 -2.85
N SER A 211 16.53 4.87 -3.97
CA SER A 211 17.55 5.92 -4.00
C SER A 211 16.96 7.25 -3.52
N CYS A 212 17.80 8.09 -2.93
CA CYS A 212 17.41 9.39 -2.44
C CYS A 212 18.35 10.46 -3.01
N VAL A 213 17.78 11.51 -3.60
CA VAL A 213 18.52 12.72 -3.99
C VAL A 213 18.26 13.80 -2.95
N VAL A 214 19.33 14.33 -2.37
CA VAL A 214 19.26 15.28 -1.25
C VAL A 214 19.80 16.63 -1.68
N ALA A 215 19.03 17.68 -1.44
CA ALA A 215 19.42 19.06 -1.69
C ALA A 215 19.17 19.94 -0.46
N GLY A 216 19.62 21.19 -0.51
CA GLY A 216 19.41 22.17 0.55
C GLY A 216 20.57 22.22 1.54
N ALA A 217 20.28 22.12 2.83
CA ALA A 217 21.31 22.10 3.87
C ALA A 217 22.17 20.83 3.79
N GLU A 218 23.49 21.00 3.90
CA GLU A 218 24.43 19.88 3.94
C GLU A 218 24.33 19.12 5.26
N GLY A 219 24.49 17.80 5.23
CA GLY A 219 24.31 16.94 6.40
C GLY A 219 25.06 15.61 6.29
N PHE A 220 24.92 14.79 7.34
CA PHE A 220 25.45 13.43 7.35
C PHE A 220 24.47 12.47 6.66
N PHE A 221 24.99 11.60 5.80
CA PHE A 221 24.21 10.61 5.08
C PHE A 221 24.44 9.22 5.66
N PRO A 222 23.40 8.49 6.07
CA PRO A 222 23.57 7.22 6.78
C PRO A 222 23.97 6.05 5.86
N SER A 223 23.82 6.20 4.54
CA SER A 223 24.26 5.20 3.55
C SER A 223 24.45 5.79 2.16
N GLU A 224 25.00 4.99 1.24
CA GLU A 224 25.30 5.38 -0.15
C GLU A 224 24.05 5.65 -1.00
N LYS A 225 22.86 5.28 -0.53
CA LYS A 225 21.62 5.54 -1.27
C LYS A 225 21.24 7.02 -1.30
N PHE A 226 21.85 7.84 -0.44
CA PHE A 226 21.61 9.29 -0.37
C PHE A 226 22.70 10.03 -1.15
N THR A 227 22.31 10.69 -2.23
CA THR A 227 23.21 11.48 -3.08
C THR A 227 22.94 12.96 -2.91
N TYR A 228 23.93 13.72 -2.44
CA TYR A 228 23.81 15.17 -2.32
C TYR A 228 24.03 15.87 -3.67
N ILE A 229 23.09 16.73 -4.06
CA ILE A 229 23.11 17.46 -5.35
C ILE A 229 23.32 18.97 -5.19
N GLY A 230 23.63 19.44 -3.97
CA GLY A 230 23.87 20.85 -3.67
C GLY A 230 22.66 21.57 -3.07
N ASN A 231 22.72 22.90 -3.04
CA ASN A 231 21.74 23.76 -2.36
C ASN A 231 20.86 24.59 -3.31
N ASP A 232 20.91 24.32 -4.61
CA ASP A 232 20.12 25.03 -5.61
C ASP A 232 18.71 24.45 -5.72
N PHE A 233 17.70 25.30 -5.49
CA PHE A 233 16.30 24.87 -5.49
C PHE A 233 15.82 24.45 -6.87
N ASN A 234 16.31 25.04 -7.96
CA ASN A 234 15.89 24.64 -9.32
C ASN A 234 16.41 23.24 -9.68
N THR A 235 17.65 22.94 -9.30
CA THR A 235 18.26 21.62 -9.44
C THR A 235 17.47 20.57 -8.65
N PHE A 236 17.07 20.92 -7.42
CA PHE A 236 16.17 20.08 -6.63
C PHE A 236 14.82 19.85 -7.31
N LEU A 237 14.14 20.90 -7.78
CA LEU A 237 12.86 20.79 -8.48
C LEU A 237 12.92 19.91 -9.74
N ALA A 238 14.06 19.89 -10.43
CA ALA A 238 14.29 19.04 -11.59
C ALA A 238 14.52 17.57 -11.25
N ALA A 239 14.90 17.27 -10.00
CA ALA A 239 15.15 15.91 -9.51
C ALA A 239 13.90 15.25 -8.89
N ILE A 240 12.79 15.99 -8.77
CA ILE A 240 11.51 15.47 -8.27
C ILE A 240 10.86 14.62 -9.36
N GLU A 241 10.55 13.38 -8.99
CA GLU A 241 9.73 12.45 -9.78
C GLU A 241 8.41 12.22 -9.02
N ASP A 242 8.20 11.04 -8.44
CA ASP A 242 6.93 10.72 -7.81
C ASP A 242 6.81 11.20 -6.36
N VAL A 243 7.92 11.26 -5.61
CA VAL A 243 7.89 11.46 -4.15
C VAL A 243 8.92 12.47 -3.70
N VAL A 244 8.51 13.35 -2.80
CA VAL A 244 9.36 14.41 -2.26
C VAL A 244 9.16 14.62 -0.76
N PHE A 245 10.26 14.82 -0.03
CA PHE A 245 10.29 15.28 1.35
C PHE A 245 10.74 16.74 1.42
N VAL A 246 9.88 17.61 1.94
CA VAL A 246 10.17 19.05 2.11
C VAL A 246 9.58 19.60 3.41
N PRO A 247 10.18 20.66 3.99
CA PRO A 247 9.54 21.40 5.07
C PRO A 247 8.23 22.07 4.60
N GLN A 248 7.32 22.30 5.55
CA GLN A 248 5.97 22.86 5.30
C GLN A 248 5.93 24.08 4.35
N PRO A 249 6.84 25.07 4.45
CA PRO A 249 6.79 26.26 3.58
C PRO A 249 6.93 25.95 2.08
N LEU A 250 7.57 24.84 1.71
CA LEU A 250 7.86 24.49 0.31
C LEU A 250 6.82 23.56 -0.31
N VAL A 251 5.84 23.07 0.47
CA VAL A 251 4.83 22.11 -0.01
C VAL A 251 4.11 22.60 -1.26
N ASN A 252 3.69 23.86 -1.30
CA ASN A 252 2.96 24.42 -2.44
C ASN A 252 3.83 24.52 -3.70
N ASP A 253 5.14 24.67 -3.56
CA ASP A 253 6.08 24.80 -4.68
C ASP A 253 6.32 23.45 -5.37
N VAL A 254 6.16 22.35 -4.65
CA VAL A 254 6.45 20.98 -5.13
C VAL A 254 5.20 20.13 -5.38
N LEU A 255 4.04 20.47 -4.81
CA LEU A 255 2.83 19.64 -4.88
C LEU A 255 2.38 19.32 -6.30
N MET A 256 2.52 20.26 -7.25
CA MET A 256 2.14 20.03 -8.65
C MET A 256 3.18 19.23 -9.45
N ARG A 257 4.33 18.89 -8.85
CA ARG A 257 5.45 18.19 -9.50
C ARG A 257 5.64 16.76 -8.98
N SER A 258 4.97 16.41 -7.89
CA SER A 258 5.10 15.13 -7.21
C SER A 258 3.71 14.55 -6.95
N ARG A 259 3.61 13.23 -6.81
CA ARG A 259 2.37 12.56 -6.42
C ARG A 259 2.24 12.47 -4.90
N ILE A 260 3.35 12.49 -4.18
CA ILE A 260 3.40 12.40 -2.73
C ILE A 260 4.39 13.43 -2.18
N VAL A 261 3.86 14.40 -1.42
CA VAL A 261 4.68 15.36 -0.66
C VAL A 261 4.58 15.00 0.81
N LEU A 262 5.72 14.70 1.43
CA LEU A 262 5.83 14.41 2.85
C LEU A 262 6.70 15.47 3.52
N GLY A 263 6.46 15.71 4.80
CA GLY A 263 7.24 16.64 5.60
C GLY A 263 7.96 15.94 6.76
N PRO A 264 8.78 16.69 7.52
CA PRO A 264 9.44 16.19 8.72
C PRO A 264 8.47 15.44 9.65
N GLY A 265 8.91 14.31 10.19
CA GLY A 265 8.11 13.43 11.03
C GLY A 265 7.20 12.46 10.27
N HIS A 266 7.29 12.39 8.93
CA HIS A 266 6.56 11.43 8.08
C HIS A 266 7.47 10.45 7.32
N GLU A 267 8.73 10.35 7.71
CA GLU A 267 9.77 9.52 7.08
C GLU A 267 9.42 8.03 7.13
N GLY A 268 8.74 7.61 8.20
CA GLY A 268 8.22 6.25 8.36
C GLY A 268 6.92 5.96 7.61
N CYS A 269 6.34 6.95 6.92
CA CYS A 269 5.01 6.86 6.34
C CYS A 269 5.04 6.71 4.82
N TRP A 270 3.97 6.12 4.31
CA TRP A 270 3.69 6.05 2.89
C TRP A 270 2.17 6.02 2.67
N MET A 271 1.73 6.44 1.50
CA MET A 271 0.37 6.22 1.02
C MET A 271 0.41 5.96 -0.49
N TRP A 272 -0.52 5.16 -0.99
CA TRP A 272 -0.71 4.99 -2.41
C TRP A 272 -1.82 5.95 -2.86
N PRO A 273 -1.51 7.12 -3.47
CA PRO A 273 -2.52 8.14 -3.77
C PRO A 273 -3.62 7.62 -4.71
N ASP A 274 -3.26 6.69 -5.60
CA ASP A 274 -4.20 6.08 -6.54
C ASP A 274 -4.89 4.84 -5.99
N LEU A 275 -4.49 4.33 -4.82
CA LEU A 275 -5.22 3.29 -4.10
C LEU A 275 -6.33 3.95 -3.30
N ARG A 276 -7.49 4.10 -3.95
CA ARG A 276 -8.62 4.82 -3.38
C ARG A 276 -9.53 3.89 -2.56
N PRO A 277 -10.18 4.39 -1.49
CA PRO A 277 -11.11 3.59 -0.69
C PRO A 277 -12.19 2.85 -1.52
N GLU A 278 -12.62 3.42 -2.64
CA GLU A 278 -13.63 2.82 -3.53
C GLU A 278 -13.16 1.51 -4.17
N GLN A 279 -11.85 1.28 -4.34
CA GLN A 279 -11.34 0.03 -4.91
C GLN A 279 -11.53 -1.16 -3.97
N PHE A 280 -11.67 -0.91 -2.67
CA PHE A 280 -11.98 -1.94 -1.67
C PHE A 280 -13.48 -2.27 -1.62
N HIS A 281 -14.29 -1.66 -2.48
CA HIS A 281 -15.73 -1.84 -2.52
C HIS A 281 -16.22 -2.30 -3.89
N ILE A 282 -17.22 -3.18 -3.90
CA ILE A 282 -18.00 -3.44 -5.10
C ILE A 282 -19.17 -2.46 -5.18
N HIS A 283 -19.26 -1.76 -6.30
CA HIS A 283 -20.27 -0.75 -6.56
C HIS A 283 -21.32 -1.27 -7.55
N ARG A 284 -22.59 -0.94 -7.30
CA ARG A 284 -23.72 -1.25 -8.17
C ARG A 284 -24.57 -0.01 -8.34
N THR A 285 -24.94 0.28 -9.58
CA THR A 285 -25.74 1.47 -9.90
C THR A 285 -26.93 1.07 -10.75
N ALA A 286 -28.12 1.50 -10.37
CA ALA A 286 -29.34 1.38 -11.15
C ALA A 286 -29.88 2.77 -11.47
N TRP A 287 -30.31 2.99 -12.72
CA TRP A 287 -31.04 4.18 -13.13
C TRP A 287 -32.44 3.75 -13.51
N THR A 288 -33.43 4.46 -12.97
CA THR A 288 -34.85 4.21 -13.24
C THR A 288 -35.51 5.51 -13.64
N ILE A 289 -36.46 5.45 -14.57
CA ILE A 289 -37.42 6.56 -14.71
C ILE A 289 -38.27 6.49 -13.44
N GLY A 290 -38.30 7.56 -12.65
CA GLY A 290 -39.01 7.57 -11.38
C GLY A 290 -40.47 7.10 -11.53
N ALA A 291 -41.03 6.51 -10.49
CA ALA A 291 -42.43 6.07 -10.48
C ALA A 291 -43.39 7.24 -10.75
#